data_AF-A0A956J146-F1
#
_entry.id   AF-A0A956J146-F1
#
_cell.length_a   1.000
_cell.length_b   1.000
_cell.length_c   1.000
_cell.angle_alpha   90.00
_cell.angle_beta   90.00
_cell.angle_gamma   90.00
#
_symmetry.space_group_name_H-M   'P 1'
#
loop_
_entity.id
_entity.type
_entity.pdbx_description
1 polymer ?
#
loop_
_entity_poly.entity_id
_entity_poly.type
_entity_poly.pdbx_seq_one_letter_code
_entity_poly.pdbx_strand_id
1 'polypeptide(L)'
;MQSQEIESERESKAPQWVRRFADLGKADSPIAGGKGANLGELTRAGFPVPTGFVITADAYLASMQSAGVRKQLIDLANAPFEGDAALAQLAGQLKQIVREAGPTAQVREAVTRAYAELGADVRVAVRSSATSEDAAGTSFAGMNETFTNVSGVEQLLERLVDCWASVWGKRVLVYRQSQGMSEEPAIAVVVQLMVDSTRSGVMFTANPSDNRRDRVVIEAAFGLGEVVVSGQVEPDTYVLDKQGQTLLETRIGHKTHQLLWDTAGAQRRFPLDDRRARAARARGRLRPAA
;
A
#
# COMPACT_ATOMS: atom_id res chain seq x y z
N MET A 1 -16.52 24.80 25.15
CA MET A 1 -16.75 23.60 25.97
C MET A 1 -16.65 22.33 25.14
N GLN A 2 -17.46 22.13 24.08
CA GLN A 2 -17.37 20.94 23.22
C GLN A 2 -16.02 20.74 22.49
N SER A 3 -15.30 21.82 22.18
CA SER A 3 -13.98 21.73 21.53
C SER A 3 -12.87 21.26 22.47
N GLN A 4 -13.01 21.50 23.78
CA GLN A 4 -12.04 21.06 24.80
C GLN A 4 -12.30 19.61 25.22
N GLU A 5 -13.54 19.12 25.13
CA GLU A 5 -13.86 17.72 25.39
C GLU A 5 -13.28 16.78 24.31
N ILE A 6 -13.30 17.20 23.03
CA ILE A 6 -12.70 16.45 21.91
C ILE A 6 -11.16 16.41 21.98
N GLU A 7 -10.53 17.46 22.52
CA GLU A 7 -9.08 17.47 22.80
C GLU A 7 -8.72 16.63 24.03
N SER A 8 -9.59 16.59 25.06
CA SER A 8 -9.34 15.82 26.29
C SER A 8 -9.44 14.30 26.14
N GLU A 9 -10.17 13.79 25.14
CA GLU A 9 -10.19 12.33 24.84
C GLU A 9 -8.95 11.84 24.08
N ARG A 10 -8.12 12.76 23.54
CA ARG A 10 -6.83 12.41 22.93
C ARG A 10 -5.70 12.28 23.95
N GLU A 11 -5.93 12.63 25.21
CA GLU A 11 -4.95 12.46 26.29
C GLU A 11 -5.06 11.07 26.96
N SER A 12 -3.92 10.35 27.01
CA SER A 12 -3.60 9.14 27.79
C SER A 12 -3.56 7.75 27.13
N LYS A 13 -3.51 7.62 25.80
CA LYS A 13 -2.97 6.38 25.19
C LYS A 13 -1.55 6.63 24.71
N ALA A 14 -0.60 5.89 25.29
CA ALA A 14 0.77 5.81 24.77
C ALA A 14 0.73 5.54 23.26
N PRO A 15 1.59 6.18 22.46
CA PRO A 15 1.57 6.05 21.01
C PRO A 15 1.69 4.57 20.63
N GLN A 16 0.68 4.07 19.92
CA GLN A 16 0.66 2.69 19.44
C GLN A 16 1.42 2.64 18.11
N TRP A 17 2.63 2.06 18.15
CA TRP A 17 3.49 1.90 16.98
C TRP A 17 2.90 0.99 15.91
N VAL A 18 2.04 0.05 16.33
CA VAL A 18 1.37 -0.92 15.47
C VAL A 18 -0.12 -0.97 15.78
N ARG A 19 -0.94 -1.02 14.72
CA ARG A 19 -2.41 -1.15 14.80
C ARG A 19 -2.87 -2.26 13.84
N ARG A 20 -3.67 -3.22 14.33
CA ARG A 20 -4.23 -4.27 13.45
C ARG A 20 -5.34 -3.68 12.58
N PHE A 21 -5.60 -4.28 11.42
CA PHE A 21 -6.70 -3.79 10.56
C PHE A 21 -8.06 -3.77 11.28
N ALA A 22 -8.35 -4.76 12.11
CA ALA A 22 -9.58 -4.81 12.90
C ALA A 22 -9.75 -3.62 13.86
N ASP A 23 -8.65 -2.99 14.27
CA ASP A 23 -8.62 -1.88 15.21
C ASP A 23 -8.60 -0.51 14.49
N LEU A 24 -8.67 -0.46 13.15
CA LEU A 24 -8.50 0.74 12.33
C LEU A 24 -9.76 1.08 11.53
N GLY A 25 -9.97 2.37 11.25
CA GLY A 25 -10.98 2.89 10.35
C GLY A 25 -10.56 4.16 9.61
N LYS A 26 -11.52 4.76 8.90
CA LYS A 26 -11.35 5.98 8.12
C LYS A 26 -10.83 7.15 8.97
N ALA A 27 -11.27 7.24 10.22
CA ALA A 27 -10.80 8.27 11.16
C ALA A 27 -9.32 8.12 11.53
N ASP A 28 -8.73 6.93 11.38
CA ASP A 28 -7.31 6.66 11.63
C ASP A 28 -6.41 7.00 10.43
N SER A 29 -6.94 7.58 9.33
CA SER A 29 -6.12 8.03 8.18
C SER A 29 -4.89 8.87 8.56
N PRO A 30 -4.96 9.80 9.54
CA PRO A 30 -3.78 10.56 9.97
C PRO A 30 -2.62 9.72 10.52
N ILE A 31 -2.88 8.53 11.06
CA ILE A 31 -1.85 7.66 11.65
C ILE A 31 -1.56 6.40 10.82
N ALA A 32 -2.52 5.95 10.01
CA ALA A 32 -2.44 4.71 9.23
C ALA A 32 -2.30 4.96 7.71
N GLY A 33 -2.46 6.21 7.28
CA GLY A 33 -2.58 6.60 5.88
C GLY A 33 -3.83 6.06 5.20
N GLY A 34 -4.08 6.52 3.97
CA GLY A 34 -5.30 6.19 3.23
C GLY A 34 -5.49 4.69 3.01
N LYS A 35 -4.42 3.95 2.71
CA LYS A 35 -4.51 2.48 2.49
C LYS A 35 -4.80 1.73 3.78
N GLY A 36 -4.09 2.05 4.86
CA GLY A 36 -4.27 1.41 6.15
C GLY A 36 -5.68 1.62 6.71
N ALA A 37 -6.18 2.85 6.64
CA ALA A 37 -7.53 3.21 7.04
C ALA A 37 -8.60 2.48 6.22
N ASN A 38 -8.47 2.42 4.89
CA ASN A 38 -9.39 1.70 4.02
C ASN A 38 -9.37 0.18 4.24
N LEU A 39 -8.20 -0.42 4.50
CA LEU A 39 -8.10 -1.83 4.87
C LEU A 39 -8.84 -2.12 6.17
N GLY A 40 -8.72 -1.22 7.16
CA GLY A 40 -9.49 -1.33 8.41
C GLY A 40 -11.00 -1.26 8.20
N GLU A 41 -11.48 -0.34 7.36
CA GLU A 41 -12.89 -0.27 6.98
C GLU A 41 -13.40 -1.58 6.35
N LEU A 42 -12.64 -2.11 5.38
CA LEU A 42 -13.01 -3.37 4.71
C LEU A 42 -13.02 -4.55 5.67
N THR A 43 -12.03 -4.64 6.57
CA THR A 43 -11.97 -5.69 7.59
C THR A 43 -13.17 -5.63 8.53
N ARG A 44 -13.53 -4.46 9.04
CA ARG A 44 -14.69 -4.31 9.95
C ARG A 44 -16.02 -4.49 9.25
N ALA A 45 -16.10 -4.18 7.96
CA ALA A 45 -17.27 -4.49 7.14
C ALA A 45 -17.40 -5.99 6.79
N GLY A 46 -16.49 -6.86 7.27
CA GLY A 46 -16.58 -8.31 7.11
C GLY A 46 -16.12 -8.82 5.74
N PHE A 47 -15.46 -7.98 4.93
CA PHE A 47 -14.84 -8.46 3.70
C PHE A 47 -13.66 -9.39 3.99
N PRO A 48 -13.37 -10.37 3.11
CA PRO A 48 -12.27 -11.31 3.29
C PRO A 48 -10.91 -10.65 3.00
N VAL A 49 -10.52 -9.70 3.85
CA VAL A 49 -9.24 -9.01 3.79
C VAL A 49 -8.17 -9.89 4.46
N PRO A 50 -7.05 -10.20 3.79
CA PRO A 50 -5.95 -10.91 4.43
C PRO A 50 -5.47 -10.16 5.67
N THR A 51 -5.29 -10.89 6.77
CA THR A 51 -4.87 -10.35 8.07
C THR A 51 -3.56 -9.56 7.93
N GLY A 52 -3.44 -8.52 8.73
CA GLY A 52 -2.28 -7.66 8.74
C GLY A 52 -2.42 -6.54 9.76
N PHE A 53 -1.43 -5.66 9.74
CA PHE A 53 -1.34 -4.52 10.62
C PHE A 53 -0.70 -3.33 9.89
N VAL A 54 -0.78 -2.17 10.53
CA VAL A 54 -0.17 -0.92 10.09
C VAL A 54 0.85 -0.50 11.12
N ILE A 55 2.07 -0.24 10.66
CA ILE A 55 3.10 0.47 11.39
C ILE A 55 2.79 1.95 11.22
N THR A 56 2.49 2.64 12.32
CA THR A 56 1.89 3.97 12.28
C THR A 56 2.89 5.05 11.85
N ALA A 57 2.37 6.16 11.35
CA ALA A 57 3.16 7.35 11.07
C ALA A 57 3.90 7.87 12.31
N ASP A 58 3.32 7.71 13.51
CA ASP A 58 3.95 8.04 14.78
C ASP A 58 5.22 7.21 15.02
N ALA A 59 5.26 5.95 14.59
CA ALA A 59 6.45 5.11 14.70
C ALA A 59 7.62 5.67 13.88
N TYR A 60 7.35 6.19 12.69
CA TYR A 60 8.33 6.91 11.87
C TYR A 60 8.81 8.17 12.58
N LEU A 61 7.88 9.06 12.98
CA LEU A 61 8.21 10.34 13.60
C LEU A 61 9.00 10.15 14.91
N ALA A 62 8.60 9.21 15.76
CA ALA A 62 9.30 8.89 17.00
C ALA A 62 10.71 8.35 16.74
N SER A 63 10.89 7.54 15.68
CA SER A 63 12.20 7.00 15.33
C SER A 63 13.15 8.08 14.81
N MET A 64 12.66 8.95 13.92
CA MET A 64 13.46 10.09 13.45
C MET A 64 13.77 11.08 14.58
N GLN A 65 12.84 11.27 15.53
CA GLN A 65 13.03 12.12 16.71
C GLN A 65 14.11 11.55 17.62
N SER A 66 14.04 10.25 17.92
CA SER A 66 15.01 9.57 18.78
C SER A 66 16.42 9.58 18.21
N ALA A 67 16.54 9.55 16.87
CA ALA A 67 17.82 9.68 16.18
C ALA A 67 18.33 11.14 16.09
N GLY A 68 17.52 12.13 16.45
CA GLY A 68 17.89 13.55 16.39
C GLY A 68 17.93 14.14 14.97
N VAL A 69 17.36 13.47 13.97
CA VAL A 69 17.51 13.83 12.54
C VAL A 69 16.34 14.64 11.97
N ARG A 70 15.21 14.76 12.67
CA ARG A 70 13.99 15.42 12.14
C ARG A 70 14.24 16.84 11.62
N LYS A 71 14.89 17.67 12.44
CA LYS A 71 15.22 19.05 12.04
C LYS A 71 16.10 19.09 10.79
N GLN A 72 17.13 18.24 10.75
CA GLN A 72 18.03 18.13 9.60
C GLN A 72 17.28 17.72 8.32
N LEU A 73 16.38 16.74 8.40
CA LEU A 73 15.57 16.29 7.27
C LEU A 73 14.70 17.43 6.72
N ILE A 74 14.01 18.16 7.60
CA ILE A 74 13.13 19.27 7.22
C ILE A 74 13.95 20.42 6.61
N ASP A 75 15.05 20.82 7.25
CA ASP A 75 15.90 21.91 6.79
C ASP A 75 16.49 21.62 5.40
N LEU A 76 16.97 20.39 5.18
CA LEU A 76 17.49 19.95 3.89
C LEU A 76 16.39 19.92 2.82
N ALA A 77 15.21 19.39 3.14
CA ALA A 77 14.11 19.28 2.19
C ALA A 77 13.51 20.64 1.77
N ASN A 78 13.61 21.65 2.63
CA ASN A 78 13.15 23.01 2.35
C ASN A 78 14.23 23.89 1.70
N ALA A 79 15.48 23.41 1.61
CA ALA A 79 16.54 24.13 0.93
C ALA A 79 16.25 24.20 -0.58
N PRO A 80 16.50 25.35 -1.24
CA PRO A 80 16.34 25.47 -2.68
C PRO A 80 17.29 24.52 -3.40
N PHE A 81 16.79 23.83 -4.41
CA PHE A 81 17.58 23.01 -5.33
C PHE A 81 17.23 23.37 -6.77
N GLU A 82 18.23 23.34 -7.66
CA GLU A 82 18.05 23.63 -9.08
C GLU A 82 18.61 22.49 -9.94
N GLY A 83 17.77 21.97 -10.84
CA GLY A 83 18.13 20.89 -11.76
C GLY A 83 18.02 19.48 -11.18
N ASP A 84 17.94 18.49 -12.08
CA ASP A 84 17.71 17.08 -11.70
C ASP A 84 18.88 16.46 -10.93
N ALA A 85 20.12 16.91 -11.18
CA ALA A 85 21.30 16.42 -10.48
C ALA A 85 21.28 16.79 -8.99
N ALA A 86 20.99 18.06 -8.67
CA ALA A 86 20.88 18.52 -7.29
C ALA A 86 19.72 17.81 -6.56
N LEU A 87 18.58 17.65 -7.23
CA LEU A 87 17.43 16.91 -6.71
C LEU A 87 17.78 15.43 -6.43
N ALA A 88 18.56 14.79 -7.30
CA ALA A 88 19.03 13.41 -7.10
C ALA A 88 19.91 13.28 -5.86
N GLN A 89 20.86 14.20 -5.70
CA GLN A 89 21.76 14.23 -4.56
C GLN A 89 20.99 14.47 -3.26
N LEU A 90 20.09 15.46 -3.25
CA LEU A 90 19.25 15.78 -2.09
C LEU A 90 18.39 14.58 -1.68
N ALA A 91 17.67 13.97 -2.62
CA ALA A 91 16.86 12.78 -2.37
C ALA A 91 17.72 11.61 -1.84
N GLY A 92 18.93 11.42 -2.39
CA GLY A 92 19.88 10.41 -1.92
C GLY A 92 20.32 10.66 -0.47
N GLN A 93 20.67 11.90 -0.14
CA GLN A 93 21.11 12.30 1.20
C GLN A 93 20.01 12.12 2.24
N LEU A 94 18.79 12.59 1.96
CA LEU A 94 17.64 12.45 2.86
C LEU A 94 17.31 10.97 3.13
N LYS A 95 17.32 10.14 2.07
CA LYS A 95 17.11 8.69 2.20
C LYS A 95 18.19 8.03 3.05
N GLN A 96 19.44 8.45 2.91
CA GLN A 96 20.55 7.90 3.70
C GLN A 96 20.39 8.23 5.18
N ILE A 97 20.02 9.46 5.52
CA ILE A 97 19.73 9.87 6.90
C ILE A 97 18.64 8.98 7.53
N VAL A 98 17.54 8.73 6.80
CA VAL A 98 16.46 7.86 7.30
C VAL A 98 16.93 6.42 7.50
N ARG A 99 17.75 5.89 6.58
CA ARG A 99 18.31 4.53 6.69
C ARG A 99 19.22 4.36 7.89
N GLU A 100 20.06 5.35 8.16
CA GLU A 100 20.98 5.35 9.29
C GLU A 100 20.23 5.49 10.62
N ALA A 101 19.16 6.30 10.65
CA ALA A 101 18.32 6.44 11.84
C ALA A 101 17.59 5.13 12.18
N GLY A 102 16.90 4.52 11.21
CA GLY A 102 16.15 3.27 11.37
C GLY A 102 15.08 3.30 12.48
N PRO A 103 14.38 2.18 12.75
CA PRO A 103 13.39 2.11 13.83
C PRO A 103 14.06 2.02 15.22
N THR A 104 13.43 2.66 16.22
CA THR A 104 13.84 2.52 17.63
C THR A 104 13.66 1.09 18.14
N ALA A 105 14.28 0.74 19.27
CA ALA A 105 14.11 -0.56 19.91
C ALA A 105 12.63 -0.87 20.21
N GLN A 106 11.85 0.11 20.69
CA GLN A 106 10.43 -0.05 20.99
C GLN A 106 9.59 -0.31 19.72
N VAL A 107 9.89 0.40 18.63
CA VAL A 107 9.23 0.16 17.34
C VAL A 107 9.59 -1.22 16.79
N ARG A 108 10.88 -1.61 16.82
CA ARG A 108 11.30 -2.95 16.39
C ARG A 108 10.60 -4.05 17.18
N GLU A 109 10.52 -3.90 18.50
CA GLU A 109 9.85 -4.88 19.36
C GLU A 109 8.35 -5.00 19.01
N ALA A 110 7.66 -3.88 18.85
CA ALA A 110 6.25 -3.86 18.49
C ALA A 110 5.99 -4.51 17.12
N VAL A 111 6.83 -4.20 16.12
CA VAL A 111 6.74 -4.79 14.77
C VAL A 111 7.04 -6.29 14.81
N THR A 112 8.07 -6.70 15.54
CA THR A 112 8.46 -8.11 15.69
C THR A 112 7.33 -8.93 16.30
N ARG A 113 6.71 -8.41 17.36
CA ARG A 113 5.58 -9.05 18.05
C ARG A 113 4.38 -9.19 17.11
N ALA A 114 3.99 -8.10 16.43
CA ALA A 114 2.87 -8.12 15.51
C ALA A 114 3.12 -9.04 14.30
N TYR A 115 4.36 -9.13 13.81
CA TYR A 115 4.72 -10.07 12.76
C TYR A 115 4.63 -11.53 13.22
N ALA A 116 5.11 -11.84 14.42
CA ALA A 116 5.00 -13.19 14.98
C ALA A 116 3.53 -13.63 15.19
N GLU A 117 2.64 -12.70 15.53
CA GLU A 117 1.19 -12.95 15.66
C GLU A 117 0.52 -13.32 14.31
N LEU A 118 1.11 -12.97 13.16
CA LEU A 118 0.60 -13.39 11.86
C LEU A 118 0.83 -14.89 11.58
N GLY A 119 1.77 -15.52 12.29
CA GLY A 119 2.11 -16.94 12.17
C GLY A 119 3.59 -17.19 11.88
N ALA A 120 4.01 -18.45 12.00
CA ALA A 120 5.34 -18.89 11.61
C ALA A 120 5.47 -18.99 10.08
N ASP A 121 6.66 -18.65 9.57
CA ASP A 121 7.02 -18.77 8.14
C ASP A 121 6.06 -18.09 7.15
N VAL A 122 5.39 -17.05 7.60
CA VAL A 122 4.45 -16.28 6.77
C VAL A 122 5.17 -15.27 5.88
N ARG A 123 4.63 -15.09 4.68
CA ARG A 123 5.10 -14.09 3.73
C ARG A 123 4.15 -12.90 3.76
N VAL A 124 4.69 -11.68 3.77
CA VAL A 124 3.90 -10.45 3.84
C VAL A 124 4.22 -9.51 2.69
N ALA A 125 3.24 -8.70 2.30
CA ALA A 125 3.43 -7.48 1.53
C ALA A 125 3.66 -6.31 2.49
N VAL A 126 4.67 -5.50 2.20
CA VAL A 126 5.02 -4.27 2.92
C VAL A 126 4.77 -3.10 1.98
N ARG A 127 3.79 -2.24 2.32
CA ARG A 127 3.25 -1.24 1.40
C ARG A 127 3.22 0.12 2.09
N SER A 128 3.82 1.13 1.46
CA SER A 128 3.75 2.49 1.99
C SER A 128 2.32 3.03 1.94
N SER A 129 1.92 3.77 2.96
CA SER A 129 0.58 4.35 3.14
C SER A 129 0.75 5.80 3.61
N ALA A 130 0.65 6.74 2.67
CA ALA A 130 0.82 8.16 2.94
C ALA A 130 -0.37 8.71 3.74
N THR A 131 -0.10 9.57 4.72
CA THR A 131 -1.11 10.19 5.60
C THR A 131 -1.74 11.43 4.98
N SER A 132 -1.06 12.08 4.04
CA SER A 132 -1.55 13.29 3.36
C SER A 132 -2.30 13.03 2.06
N GLU A 133 -2.67 11.77 1.76
CA GLU A 133 -3.46 11.40 0.55
C GLU A 133 -4.82 12.14 0.49
N ASP A 134 -5.35 12.57 1.64
CA ASP A 134 -6.71 13.13 1.75
C ASP A 134 -6.77 14.68 1.72
N ALA A 135 -5.64 15.40 1.70
CA ALA A 135 -5.64 16.86 1.84
C ALA A 135 -6.17 17.64 0.61
N ALA A 136 -6.25 17.02 -0.58
CA ALA A 136 -6.67 17.73 -1.80
C ALA A 136 -7.31 16.86 -2.90
N GLY A 137 -7.78 15.64 -2.60
CA GLY A 137 -8.33 14.74 -3.62
C GLY A 137 -7.29 14.23 -4.64
N THR A 138 -6.00 14.37 -4.33
CA THR A 138 -4.88 13.91 -5.16
C THR A 138 -4.33 12.60 -4.62
N SER A 139 -4.48 11.52 -5.38
CA SER A 139 -3.80 10.27 -5.09
C SER A 139 -2.29 10.42 -5.31
N PHE A 140 -1.47 10.04 -4.34
CA PHE A 140 -0.02 9.79 -4.52
C PHE A 140 0.25 8.52 -5.36
N ALA A 141 -0.58 8.30 -6.38
CA ALA A 141 -0.50 7.16 -7.28
C ALA A 141 0.87 7.14 -7.97
N GLY A 142 1.59 6.04 -7.82
CA GLY A 142 2.93 5.86 -8.41
C GLY A 142 4.10 6.49 -7.64
N MET A 143 3.88 7.01 -6.44
CA MET A 143 4.96 7.44 -5.51
C MET A 143 5.10 6.54 -4.28
N ASN A 144 4.20 5.58 -4.14
CA ASN A 144 4.18 4.64 -3.04
C ASN A 144 5.02 3.40 -3.36
N GLU A 145 5.84 2.95 -2.40
CA GLU A 145 6.61 1.72 -2.51
C GLU A 145 5.77 0.51 -2.08
N THR A 146 6.02 -0.63 -2.71
CA THR A 146 5.39 -1.90 -2.37
C THR A 146 6.38 -3.02 -2.58
N PHE A 147 6.64 -3.74 -1.50
CA PHE A 147 7.49 -4.93 -1.49
C PHE A 147 6.61 -6.13 -1.23
N THR A 148 6.61 -7.09 -2.14
CA THR A 148 5.86 -8.34 -2.00
C THR A 148 6.80 -9.43 -1.49
N ASN A 149 6.22 -10.48 -0.88
CA ASN A 149 6.94 -11.69 -0.52
C ASN A 149 8.13 -11.44 0.43
N VAL A 150 7.89 -10.61 1.43
CA VAL A 150 8.82 -10.36 2.53
C VAL A 150 8.64 -11.47 3.55
N SER A 151 9.73 -12.12 3.94
CA SER A 151 9.77 -13.24 4.88
C SER A 151 10.85 -13.02 5.94
N GLY A 152 10.49 -13.26 7.20
CA GLY A 152 11.36 -13.02 8.34
C GLY A 152 11.33 -11.56 8.80
N VAL A 153 11.51 -11.39 10.11
CA VAL A 153 11.44 -10.07 10.76
C VAL A 153 12.53 -9.11 10.27
N GLU A 154 13.73 -9.61 10.00
CA GLU A 154 14.85 -8.77 9.52
C GLU A 154 14.55 -8.17 8.15
N GLN A 155 14.01 -8.97 7.23
CA GLN A 155 13.60 -8.47 5.92
C GLN A 155 12.42 -7.49 6.05
N LEU A 156 11.48 -7.75 6.96
CA LEU A 156 10.40 -6.80 7.24
C LEU A 156 10.92 -5.45 7.74
N LEU A 157 11.89 -5.45 8.65
CA LEU A 157 12.48 -4.21 9.17
C LEU A 157 13.29 -3.46 8.10
N GLU A 158 13.99 -4.18 7.21
CA GLU A 158 14.64 -3.58 6.04
C GLU A 158 13.61 -2.86 5.15
N ARG A 159 12.52 -3.56 4.78
CA ARG A 159 11.48 -3.00 3.90
C ARG A 159 10.66 -1.89 4.56
N LEU A 160 10.51 -1.93 5.89
CA LEU A 160 9.97 -0.81 6.67
C LEU A 160 10.80 0.45 6.46
N VAL A 161 12.13 0.34 6.61
CA VAL A 161 13.06 1.48 6.41
C VAL A 161 13.04 1.96 4.96
N ASP A 162 12.96 1.05 3.98
CA ASP A 162 12.81 1.45 2.58
C ASP A 162 11.51 2.23 2.32
N CYS A 163 10.40 1.83 2.94
CA CYS A 163 9.14 2.58 2.88
C CYS A 163 9.27 3.96 3.56
N TRP A 164 9.96 4.06 4.69
CA TRP A 164 10.21 5.35 5.34
C TRP A 164 11.08 6.27 4.47
N ALA A 165 12.13 5.73 3.86
CA ALA A 165 12.99 6.49 2.96
C ALA A 165 12.25 6.94 1.70
N SER A 166 11.20 6.23 1.26
CA SER A 166 10.46 6.55 0.04
C SER A 166 9.78 7.92 0.09
N VAL A 167 9.42 8.41 1.28
CA VAL A 167 8.81 9.73 1.47
C VAL A 167 9.75 10.88 1.06
N TRP A 168 11.04 10.61 0.91
CA TRP A 168 12.06 11.55 0.45
C TRP A 168 12.52 11.31 -1.00
N GLY A 169 11.72 10.58 -1.79
CA GLY A 169 11.99 10.36 -3.21
C GLY A 169 11.88 11.63 -4.06
N LYS A 170 12.61 11.70 -5.18
CA LYS A 170 12.60 12.84 -6.13
C LYS A 170 11.19 13.36 -6.44
N ARG A 171 10.28 12.44 -6.80
CA ARG A 171 8.89 12.77 -7.16
C ARG A 171 8.13 13.40 -5.98
N VAL A 172 8.36 12.90 -4.76
CA VAL A 172 7.71 13.41 -3.55
C VAL A 172 8.25 14.80 -3.21
N LEU A 173 9.56 15.03 -3.32
CA LEU A 173 10.17 16.35 -3.10
C LEU A 173 9.64 17.40 -4.09
N VAL A 174 9.62 17.09 -5.39
CA VAL A 174 9.08 18.00 -6.43
C VAL A 174 7.61 18.28 -6.19
N TYR A 175 6.82 17.24 -5.87
CA TYR A 175 5.40 17.42 -5.58
C TYR A 175 5.20 18.37 -4.39
N ARG A 176 5.87 18.11 -3.26
CA ARG A 176 5.76 18.92 -2.04
C ARG A 176 6.17 20.37 -2.28
N GLN A 177 7.25 20.61 -3.03
CA GLN A 177 7.66 21.96 -3.40
C GLN A 177 6.60 22.66 -4.26
N SER A 178 6.03 21.98 -5.25
CA SER A 178 4.98 22.56 -6.11
C SER A 178 3.67 22.86 -5.38
N GLN A 179 3.39 22.13 -4.29
CA GLN A 179 2.23 22.37 -3.43
C GLN A 179 2.54 23.30 -2.23
N GLY A 180 3.77 23.82 -2.11
CA GLY A 180 4.18 24.66 -0.98
C GLY A 180 4.11 23.96 0.39
N MET A 181 4.23 22.63 0.42
CA MET A 181 4.12 21.83 1.65
C MET A 181 5.45 21.86 2.43
N SER A 182 5.47 22.62 3.53
CA SER A 182 6.60 22.73 4.44
C SER A 182 6.51 21.81 5.66
N GLU A 183 5.33 21.22 5.91
CA GLU A 183 5.08 20.31 7.04
C GLU A 183 5.90 19.03 6.93
N GLU A 184 6.40 18.51 8.05
CA GLU A 184 7.18 17.28 8.05
C GLU A 184 6.39 16.11 7.45
N PRO A 185 6.92 15.46 6.40
CA PRO A 185 6.23 14.31 5.81
C PRO A 185 6.25 13.15 6.80
N ALA A 186 5.10 12.50 6.97
CA ALA A 186 4.97 11.27 7.74
C ALA A 186 4.40 10.16 6.86
N ILE A 187 4.74 8.91 7.16
CA ILE A 187 4.30 7.76 6.37
C ILE A 187 4.03 6.57 7.27
N ALA A 188 2.87 5.95 7.06
CA ALA A 188 2.53 4.68 7.66
C ALA A 188 2.92 3.54 6.71
N VAL A 189 3.06 2.33 7.24
CA VAL A 189 3.43 1.14 6.45
C VAL A 189 2.45 0.02 6.75
N VAL A 190 1.75 -0.44 5.72
CA VAL A 190 0.85 -1.58 5.77
C VAL A 190 1.69 -2.86 5.63
N VAL A 191 1.51 -3.79 6.57
CA VAL A 191 2.07 -5.14 6.54
C VAL A 191 0.90 -6.12 6.46
N GLN A 192 0.82 -6.88 5.37
CA GLN A 192 -0.35 -7.71 5.07
C GLN A 192 0.09 -9.10 4.62
N LEU A 193 -0.58 -10.15 5.10
CA LEU A 193 -0.33 -11.51 4.62
C LEU A 193 -0.47 -11.60 3.09
N MET A 194 0.52 -12.27 2.47
CA MET A 194 0.48 -12.57 1.05
C MET A 194 -0.61 -13.59 0.75
N VAL A 195 -1.25 -13.41 -0.40
CA VAL A 195 -2.20 -14.38 -0.95
C VAL A 195 -1.53 -15.09 -2.11
N ASP A 196 -1.50 -16.42 -2.06
CA ASP A 196 -1.06 -17.27 -3.17
C ASP A 196 -2.16 -17.36 -4.24
N SER A 197 -2.37 -16.24 -4.92
CA SER A 197 -3.46 -16.13 -5.88
C SER A 197 -3.14 -16.93 -7.13
N THR A 198 -4.03 -17.88 -7.46
CA THR A 198 -4.03 -18.52 -8.78
C THR A 198 -4.52 -17.55 -9.87
N ARG A 199 -5.26 -16.51 -9.46
CA ARG A 199 -5.86 -15.48 -10.29
C ARG A 199 -6.09 -14.22 -9.47
N SER A 200 -5.98 -13.07 -10.12
CA SER A 200 -6.02 -11.76 -9.48
C SER A 200 -6.55 -10.72 -10.45
N GLY A 201 -6.97 -9.57 -9.93
CA GLY A 201 -7.56 -8.54 -10.76
C GLY A 201 -7.81 -7.23 -10.03
N VAL A 202 -8.35 -6.29 -10.78
CA VAL A 202 -8.89 -5.02 -10.27
C VAL A 202 -10.38 -4.94 -10.58
N MET A 203 -11.10 -4.19 -9.77
CA MET A 203 -12.53 -3.99 -9.93
C MET A 203 -12.87 -2.52 -9.77
N PHE A 204 -13.66 -2.01 -10.69
CA PHE A 204 -14.19 -0.65 -10.68
C PHE A 204 -15.70 -0.70 -10.54
N THR A 205 -16.24 0.00 -9.55
CA THR A 205 -17.70 0.07 -9.30
C THR A 205 -18.42 1.11 -10.15
N ALA A 206 -17.70 1.71 -11.09
CA ALA A 206 -18.15 2.55 -12.19
C ALA A 206 -17.22 2.25 -13.38
N ASN A 207 -17.73 2.28 -14.60
CA ASN A 207 -16.93 2.01 -15.78
C ASN A 207 -15.92 3.15 -16.02
N PRO A 208 -14.60 2.88 -15.99
CA PRO A 208 -13.60 3.93 -16.11
C PRO A 208 -13.51 4.56 -17.51
N SER A 209 -14.05 3.92 -18.54
CA SER A 209 -14.00 4.42 -19.92
C SER A 209 -15.09 5.44 -20.25
N ASP A 210 -16.26 5.35 -19.62
CA ASP A 210 -17.43 6.19 -19.92
C ASP A 210 -18.11 6.79 -18.65
N ASN A 211 -17.54 6.54 -17.47
CA ASN A 211 -18.03 6.97 -16.16
C ASN A 211 -19.42 6.46 -15.77
N ARG A 212 -19.96 5.44 -16.46
CA ARG A 212 -21.25 4.84 -16.08
C ARG A 212 -21.18 4.16 -14.72
N ARG A 213 -22.03 4.59 -13.79
CA ARG A 213 -22.05 4.10 -12.39
C ARG A 213 -22.98 2.91 -12.15
N ASP A 214 -23.74 2.52 -13.17
CA ASP A 214 -24.61 1.35 -13.20
C ASP A 214 -23.90 0.09 -13.70
N ARG A 215 -22.58 0.15 -13.89
CA ARG A 215 -21.73 -0.94 -14.35
C ARG A 215 -20.62 -1.21 -13.35
N VAL A 216 -20.30 -2.49 -13.18
CA VAL A 216 -19.08 -2.95 -12.50
C VAL A 216 -18.15 -3.54 -13.56
N VAL A 217 -16.90 -3.10 -13.59
CA VAL A 217 -15.88 -3.61 -14.51
C VAL A 217 -14.86 -4.39 -13.69
N ILE A 218 -14.63 -5.64 -14.06
CA ILE A 218 -13.62 -6.51 -13.45
C ILE A 218 -12.58 -6.83 -14.51
N GLU A 219 -11.33 -6.49 -14.23
CA GLU A 219 -10.18 -6.92 -15.03
C GLU A 219 -9.42 -8.01 -14.29
N ALA A 220 -9.17 -9.14 -14.94
CA ALA A 220 -8.55 -10.29 -14.29
C ALA A 220 -7.50 -10.99 -15.15
N ALA A 221 -6.45 -11.51 -14.50
CA ALA A 221 -5.43 -12.33 -15.12
C ALA A 221 -5.07 -13.54 -14.23
N PHE A 222 -4.19 -14.40 -14.74
CA PHE A 222 -3.67 -15.55 -14.03
C PHE A 222 -2.49 -15.16 -13.12
N GLY A 223 -2.38 -15.85 -11.99
CA GLY A 223 -1.30 -15.66 -11.02
C GLY A 223 -1.50 -14.46 -10.10
N LEU A 224 -0.41 -13.77 -9.81
CA LEU A 224 -0.32 -12.65 -8.87
C LEU A 224 -0.83 -11.33 -9.46
N GLY A 225 -1.42 -10.49 -8.59
CA GLY A 225 -2.08 -9.23 -8.93
C GLY A 225 -1.22 -8.21 -9.68
N GLU A 226 0.09 -8.27 -9.47
CA GLU A 226 1.05 -7.37 -10.10
C GLU A 226 0.94 -7.40 -11.62
N VAL A 227 0.64 -8.56 -12.23
CA VAL A 227 0.56 -8.70 -13.69
C VAL A 227 -0.51 -7.79 -14.31
N VAL A 228 -1.60 -7.52 -13.56
CA VAL A 228 -2.68 -6.63 -13.99
C VAL A 228 -2.33 -5.18 -13.67
N VAL A 229 -1.94 -4.89 -12.42
CA VAL A 229 -1.72 -3.51 -11.95
C VAL A 229 -0.55 -2.83 -12.66
N SER A 230 0.45 -3.59 -13.10
CA SER A 230 1.60 -3.08 -13.86
C SER A 230 1.41 -3.09 -15.38
N GLY A 231 0.25 -3.52 -15.89
CA GLY A 231 -0.04 -3.57 -17.33
C GLY A 231 0.84 -4.54 -18.12
N GLN A 232 1.36 -5.59 -17.47
CA GLN A 232 2.27 -6.55 -18.11
C GLN A 232 1.58 -7.47 -19.14
N VAL A 233 0.25 -7.65 -19.01
CA VAL A 233 -0.57 -8.45 -19.90
C VAL A 233 -1.87 -7.73 -20.23
N GLU A 234 -2.54 -8.16 -21.29
CA GLU A 234 -3.93 -7.78 -21.55
C GLU A 234 -4.86 -8.68 -20.72
N PRO A 235 -5.50 -8.17 -19.65
CA PRO A 235 -6.38 -8.97 -18.80
C PRO A 235 -7.70 -9.30 -19.50
N ASP A 236 -8.42 -10.28 -18.97
CA ASP A 236 -9.84 -10.44 -19.30
C ASP A 236 -10.63 -9.27 -18.70
N THR A 237 -11.57 -8.72 -19.44
CA THR A 237 -12.52 -7.70 -18.96
C THR A 237 -13.92 -8.30 -18.89
N TYR A 238 -14.53 -8.21 -17.71
CA TYR A 238 -15.92 -8.59 -17.46
C TYR A 238 -16.72 -7.36 -17.04
N VAL A 239 -17.80 -7.07 -17.76
CA VAL A 239 -18.70 -5.96 -17.42
C VAL A 239 -19.99 -6.55 -16.86
N LEU A 240 -20.34 -6.16 -15.64
CA LEU A 240 -21.56 -6.59 -14.97
C LEU A 240 -22.51 -5.41 -14.79
N ASP A 241 -23.81 -5.69 -14.88
CA ASP A 241 -24.83 -4.78 -14.40
C ASP A 241 -24.78 -4.69 -12.88
N LYS A 242 -24.74 -3.48 -12.32
CA LYS A 242 -24.55 -3.30 -10.87
C LYS A 242 -25.78 -3.70 -10.05
N GLN A 243 -26.98 -3.56 -10.61
CA GLN A 243 -28.24 -3.85 -9.90
C GLN A 243 -28.57 -5.34 -9.93
N GLY A 244 -28.50 -5.96 -11.12
CA GLY A 244 -28.82 -7.36 -11.32
C GLY A 244 -27.64 -8.32 -11.22
N GLN A 245 -26.40 -7.81 -11.04
CA GLN A 245 -25.14 -8.57 -11.05
C GLN A 245 -25.03 -9.53 -12.25
N THR A 246 -25.65 -9.15 -13.36
CA THR A 246 -25.71 -9.95 -14.58
C THR A 246 -24.52 -9.61 -15.45
N LEU A 247 -23.86 -10.63 -16.00
CA LEU A 247 -22.77 -10.43 -16.94
C LEU A 247 -23.31 -9.86 -18.25
N LEU A 248 -22.88 -8.65 -18.60
CA LEU A 248 -23.31 -7.93 -19.80
C LEU A 248 -22.33 -8.15 -20.96
N GLU A 249 -21.04 -8.07 -20.66
CA GLU A 249 -19.98 -8.17 -21.67
C GLU A 249 -18.81 -8.97 -21.12
N THR A 250 -18.14 -9.69 -22.02
CA THR A 250 -16.88 -10.38 -21.75
C THR A 250 -15.93 -10.16 -22.90
N ARG A 251 -14.76 -9.59 -22.60
CA ARG A 251 -13.64 -9.47 -23.52
C ARG A 251 -12.48 -10.29 -22.98
N ILE A 252 -12.00 -11.23 -23.77
CA ILE A 252 -10.90 -12.10 -23.39
C ILE A 252 -9.60 -11.49 -23.89
N GLY A 253 -8.73 -11.11 -22.95
CA GLY A 253 -7.44 -10.53 -23.26
C GLY A 253 -6.38 -11.59 -23.54
N HIS A 254 -5.28 -11.16 -24.15
CA HIS A 254 -4.12 -12.01 -24.41
C HIS A 254 -3.13 -12.03 -23.23
N LYS A 255 -3.28 -13.03 -22.35
CA LYS A 255 -2.46 -13.20 -21.14
C LYS A 255 -1.22 -14.01 -21.46
N THR A 256 -0.18 -13.37 -21.99
CA THR A 256 1.05 -14.05 -22.47
C THR A 256 1.81 -14.81 -21.39
N HIS A 257 1.66 -14.41 -20.13
CA HIS A 257 2.31 -15.04 -18.98
C HIS A 257 1.49 -14.85 -17.71
N GLN A 258 1.91 -15.53 -16.66
CA GLN A 258 1.45 -15.34 -15.28
C GLN A 258 2.66 -15.18 -14.35
N LEU A 259 2.45 -14.49 -13.24
CA LEU A 259 3.42 -14.42 -12.15
C LEU A 259 3.02 -15.41 -11.07
N LEU A 260 3.95 -16.26 -10.63
CA LEU A 260 3.76 -17.22 -9.55
C LEU A 260 4.99 -17.21 -8.65
N TRP A 261 4.84 -17.72 -7.43
CA TRP A 261 5.98 -18.05 -6.58
C TRP A 261 6.60 -19.37 -7.01
N ASP A 262 7.93 -19.42 -7.08
CA ASP A 262 8.65 -20.68 -7.17
C ASP A 262 8.76 -21.37 -5.80
N THR A 263 9.30 -22.58 -5.77
CA THR A 263 9.48 -23.36 -4.54
C THR A 263 10.48 -22.75 -3.56
N ALA A 264 11.32 -21.81 -4.01
CA ALA A 264 12.25 -21.04 -3.18
C ALA A 264 11.62 -19.72 -2.70
N GLY A 265 10.35 -19.46 -3.04
CA GLY A 265 9.62 -18.25 -2.70
C GLY A 265 9.91 -17.06 -3.61
N ALA A 266 10.69 -17.18 -4.68
CA ALA A 266 10.94 -16.07 -5.59
C ALA A 266 9.78 -15.90 -6.59
N GLN A 267 9.42 -14.64 -6.90
CA GLN A 267 8.48 -14.36 -7.97
C GLN A 267 9.10 -14.72 -9.32
N ARG A 268 8.40 -15.53 -10.11
CA ARG A 268 8.83 -15.85 -11.48
C ARG A 268 7.72 -15.65 -12.50
N ARG A 269 8.14 -15.25 -13.69
CA ARG A 269 7.31 -15.19 -14.89
C ARG A 269 7.25 -16.58 -15.52
N PHE A 270 6.04 -17.09 -15.69
CA PHE A 270 5.77 -18.33 -16.40
C PHE A 270 4.98 -18.03 -17.68
N PRO A 271 5.52 -18.33 -18.87
CA PRO A 271 4.79 -18.15 -20.12
C PRO A 271 3.56 -19.06 -20.15
N LEU A 272 2.48 -18.55 -20.75
CA LEU A 272 1.27 -19.32 -21.01
C LEU A 272 1.27 -19.77 -22.47
N ASP A 273 0.87 -21.03 -22.70
CA ASP A 273 0.62 -21.51 -24.06
C ASP A 273 -0.55 -20.74 -24.71
N ASP A 274 -0.61 -20.71 -26.05
CA ASP A 274 -1.61 -19.92 -26.79
C ASP A 274 -3.06 -20.22 -26.40
N ARG A 275 -3.33 -21.49 -26.07
CA ARG A 275 -4.66 -21.92 -25.63
C ARG A 275 -5.02 -21.31 -24.29
N ARG A 276 -4.10 -21.31 -23.32
CA ARG A 276 -4.29 -20.72 -21.98
C ARG A 276 -4.24 -19.20 -22.02
N ALA A 277 -3.39 -18.61 -22.86
CA ALA A 277 -3.28 -17.16 -23.01
C ALA A 277 -4.61 -16.52 -23.44
N ARG A 278 -5.38 -17.23 -24.27
CA ARG A 278 -6.71 -16.83 -24.78
C ARG A 278 -7.89 -17.53 -24.09
N ALA A 279 -7.66 -18.26 -23.00
CA ALA A 279 -8.73 -18.94 -22.30
C ALA A 279 -9.59 -17.95 -21.50
N ALA A 280 -10.90 -17.97 -21.78
CA ALA A 280 -11.90 -17.29 -20.97
C ALA A 280 -12.06 -17.98 -19.61
N ARG A 281 -12.18 -17.19 -18.53
CA ARG A 281 -12.32 -17.75 -17.18
C ARG A 281 -13.76 -17.80 -16.66
N ALA A 282 -14.76 -17.31 -17.39
CA ALA A 282 -16.16 -17.31 -16.95
C ALA A 282 -16.87 -18.69 -16.93
N ARG A 283 -16.15 -19.82 -16.89
CA ARG A 283 -16.75 -21.14 -16.59
C ARG A 283 -16.58 -21.46 -15.11
N GLY A 284 -17.26 -20.69 -14.26
CA GLY A 284 -17.25 -20.85 -12.81
C GLY A 284 -17.89 -19.65 -12.12
N ARG A 285 -19.23 -19.67 -12.04
CA ARG A 285 -20.12 -18.77 -11.27
C ARG A 285 -19.49 -17.45 -10.78
N LEU A 286 -19.58 -16.40 -11.60
CA LEU A 286 -19.90 -15.06 -11.08
C LEU A 286 -21.37 -15.11 -10.63
N ARG A 287 -21.64 -15.78 -9.50
CA ARG A 287 -22.95 -15.72 -8.85
C ARG A 287 -22.77 -15.01 -7.51
N PRO A 288 -23.74 -14.20 -7.06
CA PRO A 288 -23.76 -13.73 -5.68
C PRO A 288 -23.65 -14.94 -4.75
N ALA A 289 -22.85 -14.81 -3.70
CA ALA A 289 -22.93 -15.72 -2.57
C ALA A 289 -24.39 -15.72 -2.09
N ALA A 290 -24.98 -16.91 -1.99
CA ALA A 290 -26.28 -17.13 -1.37
C ALA A 290 -26.13 -17.06 0.15
#